data_AF-A0A4Q5NJ73-F1
#
_entry.id   AF-A0A4Q5NJ73-F1
#
_cell.length_a   1.000
_cell.length_b   1.000
_cell.length_c   1.000
_cell.angle_alpha   90.00
_cell.angle_beta   90.00
_cell.angle_gamma   90.00
#
_symmetry.space_group_name_H-M   'P 1'
#
loop_
_entity.id
_entity.type
_entity.pdbx_description
1 polymer ?
#
loop_
_entity_poly.entity_id
_entity_poly.type
_entity_poly.pdbx_seq_one_letter_code
_entity_poly.pdbx_strand_id
1 'polypeptide(L)'
;MSEINTVELWARRDSLENEAASLLGHMLFEFSRLDVNLGLCLVWVDGGARIESQTKAVQALNLKAKLDELARHVTAKLPSGSKRRRAYESWIERTNSVRQQRNNLVHGRWGVEAHKNKVVNVLGLPTSNAQQVIEYTLEELAEVNKELRELLRELSRLMDHWPL
;
A
#
# COMPACT_ATOMS: atom_id res chain seq x y z
N MET A 1 -3.88 32.64 22.11
CA MET A 1 -3.04 31.70 21.35
C MET A 1 -1.72 32.41 21.12
N SER A 2 -0.61 31.93 21.70
CA SER A 2 0.70 32.53 21.42
C SER A 2 1.01 32.37 19.94
N GLU A 3 1.38 33.46 19.26
CA GLU A 3 1.92 33.37 17.91
C GLU A 3 3.17 32.49 17.94
N ILE A 4 3.14 31.40 17.16
CA ILE A 4 4.32 30.56 16.96
C ILE A 4 5.38 31.44 16.30
N ASN A 5 6.53 31.59 16.95
CA ASN A 5 7.60 32.41 16.40
C ASN A 5 8.29 31.68 15.22
N THR A 6 9.09 32.42 14.44
CA THR A 6 9.73 31.86 13.24
C THR A 6 10.61 30.65 13.56
N VAL A 7 11.33 30.65 14.70
CA VAL A 7 12.20 29.54 15.10
C VAL A 7 11.39 28.27 15.39
N GLU A 8 10.27 28.40 16.09
CA GLU A 8 9.35 27.30 16.38
C GLU A 8 8.70 26.75 15.10
N LEU A 9 8.38 27.60 14.12
CA LEU A 9 7.88 27.16 12.82
C LEU A 9 8.90 26.34 12.03
N TRP A 10 10.17 26.76 12.01
CA TRP A 10 11.25 26.00 11.38
C TRP A 10 11.47 24.65 12.06
N ALA A 11 11.56 24.63 13.39
CA ALA A 11 11.71 23.39 14.15
C ALA A 11 10.54 22.42 13.90
N ARG A 12 9.31 22.94 13.85
CA ARG A 12 8.12 22.15 13.53
C ARG A 12 8.17 21.61 12.10
N ARG A 13 8.60 22.43 11.14
CA ARG A 13 8.75 22.04 9.75
C ARG A 13 9.69 20.84 9.64
N ASP A 14 10.87 20.94 10.24
CA ASP A 14 11.90 19.90 10.20
C ASP A 14 11.43 18.61 10.89
N SER A 15 10.72 18.72 12.02
CA SER A 15 10.12 17.55 12.70
C SER A 15 9.12 16.84 11.79
N LEU A 16 8.15 17.58 11.24
CA LEU A 16 7.13 17.03 10.35
C LEU A 16 7.74 16.36 9.11
N GLU A 17 8.75 16.98 8.52
CA GLU A 17 9.44 16.43 7.35
C GLU A 17 10.13 15.11 7.69
N ASN A 18 10.89 15.06 8.79
CA ASN A 18 11.61 13.86 9.22
C ASN A 18 10.66 12.71 9.59
N GLU A 19 9.58 13.00 10.31
CA GLU A 19 8.59 12.00 10.71
C GLU A 19 7.82 11.47 9.49
N ALA A 20 7.40 12.34 8.57
CA ALA A 20 6.75 11.92 7.34
C ALA A 20 7.69 11.10 6.45
N ALA A 21 8.95 11.52 6.30
CA ALA A 21 9.96 10.76 5.56
C ALA A 21 10.16 9.36 6.16
N SER A 22 10.18 9.25 7.50
CA SER A 22 10.28 7.98 8.21
C SER A 22 9.07 7.07 7.94
N LEU A 23 7.85 7.61 8.00
CA LEU A 23 6.61 6.87 7.72
C LEU A 23 6.52 6.43 6.25
N LEU A 24 6.91 7.27 5.31
CA LEU A 24 6.98 6.95 3.88
C LEU A 24 8.06 5.88 3.60
N GLY A 25 9.20 5.96 4.30
CA GLY A 25 10.24 4.93 4.27
C GLY A 25 9.73 3.58 4.77
N HIS A 26 9.05 3.55 5.93
CA HIS A 26 8.41 2.33 6.43
C HIS A 26 7.41 1.74 5.44
N MET A 27 6.61 2.59 4.78
CA MET A 27 5.62 2.16 3.80
C MET A 27 6.27 1.38 2.65
N LEU A 28 7.46 1.80 2.20
CA LEU A 28 8.21 1.08 1.16
C LEU A 28 8.55 -0.35 1.60
N PHE A 29 9.00 -0.55 2.84
CA PHE A 29 9.29 -1.88 3.37
C PHE A 29 8.03 -2.74 3.50
N GLU A 30 6.94 -2.19 4.05
CA GLU A 30 5.70 -2.95 4.21
C GLU A 30 5.07 -3.32 2.87
N PHE A 31 5.10 -2.41 1.90
CA PHE A 31 4.64 -2.69 0.54
C PHE A 31 5.49 -3.77 -0.13
N SER A 32 6.81 -3.73 0.02
CA SER A 32 7.70 -4.77 -0.51
C SER A 32 7.41 -6.14 0.11
N ARG A 33 7.14 -6.21 1.42
CA ARG A 33 6.76 -7.47 2.08
C ARG A 33 5.44 -8.00 1.54
N LEU A 34 4.45 -7.13 1.35
CA LEU A 34 3.16 -7.51 0.78
C LEU A 34 3.30 -8.06 -0.64
N ASP A 35 4.08 -7.40 -1.49
CA ASP A 35 4.30 -7.82 -2.88
C ASP A 35 5.03 -9.17 -3.00
N VAL A 36 6.01 -9.42 -2.12
CA VAL A 36 6.72 -10.70 -2.05
C VAL A 36 5.79 -11.80 -1.55
N ASN A 37 5.03 -11.56 -0.46
CA ASN A 37 4.14 -12.58 0.11
C ASN A 37 2.98 -12.92 -0.83
N LEU A 38 2.44 -11.96 -1.57
CA LEU A 38 1.49 -12.23 -2.64
C LEU A 38 2.14 -13.08 -3.75
N GLY A 39 3.39 -12.78 -4.11
CA GLY A 39 4.13 -13.61 -5.06
C GLY A 39 4.26 -15.06 -4.59
N LEU A 40 4.63 -15.27 -3.32
CA LEU A 40 4.71 -16.60 -2.72
C LEU A 40 3.35 -17.30 -2.70
N CYS A 41 2.27 -16.59 -2.37
CA CYS A 41 0.90 -17.11 -2.44
C CYS A 41 0.58 -17.72 -3.81
N LEU A 42 0.89 -16.98 -4.89
CA LEU A 42 0.64 -17.41 -6.26
C LEU A 42 1.49 -18.61 -6.69
N VAL A 43 2.73 -18.66 -6.22
CA VAL A 43 3.66 -19.77 -6.47
C VAL A 43 3.23 -21.05 -5.75
N TRP A 44 2.54 -20.94 -4.62
CA TRP A 44 2.07 -22.08 -3.82
C TRP A 44 0.65 -22.55 -4.15
N VAL A 45 -0.02 -21.92 -5.12
CA VAL A 45 -1.32 -22.40 -5.62
C VAL A 45 -1.20 -23.87 -6.08
N ASP A 46 -2.26 -24.65 -5.87
CA ASP A 46 -2.27 -26.10 -6.13
C ASP A 46 -1.22 -26.85 -5.29
N GLY A 47 -0.90 -26.35 -4.09
CA GLY A 47 0.10 -26.95 -3.21
C GLY A 47 1.53 -26.88 -3.76
N GLY A 48 1.81 -25.95 -4.67
CA GLY A 48 3.14 -25.77 -5.25
C GLY A 48 3.51 -26.81 -6.30
N ALA A 49 2.55 -27.53 -6.88
CA ALA A 49 2.80 -28.56 -7.90
C ALA A 49 3.57 -28.03 -9.14
N ARG A 50 3.56 -26.71 -9.38
CA ARG A 50 4.17 -26.05 -10.53
C ARG A 50 5.17 -24.96 -10.14
N ILE A 51 5.79 -25.10 -8.96
CA ILE A 51 6.60 -24.07 -8.30
C ILE A 51 7.60 -23.38 -9.24
N GLU A 52 8.43 -24.13 -9.97
CA GLU A 52 9.46 -23.54 -10.84
C GLU A 52 8.89 -22.69 -11.98
N SER A 53 7.83 -23.21 -12.63
CA SER A 53 7.18 -22.49 -13.73
C SER A 53 6.38 -21.28 -13.23
N GLN A 54 5.74 -21.41 -12.06
CA GLN A 54 5.01 -20.31 -11.43
C GLN A 54 5.95 -19.23 -10.91
N THR A 55 7.11 -19.57 -10.33
CA THR A 55 8.11 -18.60 -9.89
C THR A 55 8.54 -17.71 -11.05
N LYS A 56 8.87 -18.29 -12.21
CA LYS A 56 9.24 -17.53 -13.41
C LYS A 56 8.11 -16.62 -13.89
N ALA A 57 6.88 -17.13 -13.91
CA ALA A 57 5.72 -16.36 -14.32
C ALA A 57 5.45 -15.18 -13.37
N VAL A 58 5.42 -15.43 -12.06
CA VAL A 58 5.12 -14.45 -11.02
C VAL A 58 6.20 -13.38 -10.88
N GLN A 59 7.47 -13.74 -11.10
CA GLN A 59 8.59 -12.78 -11.05
C GLN A 59 8.46 -11.65 -12.09
N ALA A 60 7.82 -11.92 -13.23
CA ALA A 60 7.58 -10.92 -14.27
C ALA A 60 6.39 -9.99 -13.97
N LEU A 61 5.58 -10.28 -12.94
CA LEU A 61 4.37 -9.54 -12.63
C LEU A 61 4.62 -8.39 -11.67
N ASN A 62 4.04 -7.23 -11.97
CA ASN A 62 3.87 -6.17 -10.98
C ASN A 62 2.73 -6.51 -10.00
N LEU A 63 2.59 -5.75 -8.90
CA LEU A 63 1.57 -6.03 -7.88
C LEU A 63 0.14 -6.10 -8.47
N LYS A 64 -0.21 -5.23 -9.42
CA LYS A 64 -1.56 -5.24 -10.02
C LYS A 64 -1.79 -6.54 -10.79
N ALA A 65 -0.83 -6.98 -11.59
CA ALA A 65 -0.92 -8.22 -12.34
C ALA A 65 -0.96 -9.45 -11.39
N LYS A 66 -0.24 -9.40 -10.26
CA LYS A 66 -0.35 -10.44 -9.21
C LYS A 66 -1.75 -10.49 -8.58
N LEU A 67 -2.36 -9.33 -8.30
CA LEU A 67 -3.73 -9.28 -7.78
C LEU A 67 -4.74 -9.82 -8.78
N ASP A 68 -4.56 -9.52 -10.07
CA ASP A 68 -5.43 -10.04 -11.13
C ASP A 68 -5.33 -11.56 -11.25
N GLU A 69 -4.11 -12.09 -11.14
CA GLU A 69 -3.87 -13.53 -11.15
C GLU A 69 -4.49 -14.21 -9.92
N LEU A 70 -4.38 -13.59 -8.73
CA LEU A 70 -5.05 -14.08 -7.53
C LEU A 70 -6.58 -14.11 -7.71
N ALA A 71 -7.16 -13.04 -8.26
CA ALA A 71 -8.60 -12.95 -8.53
C ALA A 71 -9.06 -14.05 -9.51
N ARG A 72 -8.24 -14.36 -10.52
CA ARG A 72 -8.48 -15.46 -11.45
C ARG A 72 -8.50 -16.81 -10.75
N HIS A 73 -7.53 -17.07 -9.88
CA HIS A 73 -7.49 -18.31 -9.07
C HIS A 73 -8.69 -18.41 -8.13
N VAL A 74 -9.02 -17.34 -7.41
CA VAL A 74 -10.18 -17.27 -6.51
C VAL A 74 -11.48 -17.59 -7.25
N THR A 75 -11.67 -16.99 -8.42
CA THR A 75 -12.88 -17.21 -9.25
C THR A 75 -12.97 -18.63 -9.77
N ALA A 76 -11.84 -19.22 -10.20
CA ALA A 76 -11.80 -20.56 -10.76
C ALA A 76 -11.98 -21.66 -9.69
N LYS A 77 -11.48 -21.43 -8.47
CA LYS A 77 -11.37 -22.47 -7.43
C LYS A 77 -12.43 -22.38 -6.33
N LEU A 78 -13.00 -21.19 -6.11
CA LEU A 78 -13.94 -20.96 -5.02
C LEU A 78 -15.36 -20.68 -5.54
N PRO A 79 -16.39 -21.36 -5.00
CA PRO A 79 -17.78 -21.11 -5.34
C PRO A 79 -18.15 -19.64 -5.10
N SER A 80 -18.93 -19.09 -6.04
CA SER A 80 -19.50 -17.75 -5.93
C SER A 80 -20.30 -17.60 -4.63
N GLY A 81 -20.14 -16.46 -3.94
CA GLY A 81 -20.83 -16.20 -2.68
C GLY A 81 -20.37 -17.06 -1.49
N SER A 82 -19.31 -17.87 -1.62
CA SER A 82 -18.74 -18.56 -0.45
C SER A 82 -18.03 -17.58 0.48
N LYS A 83 -18.03 -17.85 1.80
CA LYS A 83 -17.34 -17.01 2.80
C LYS A 83 -15.86 -16.80 2.43
N ARG A 84 -15.19 -17.87 1.99
CA ARG A 84 -13.78 -17.84 1.55
C ARG A 84 -13.55 -16.93 0.35
N ARG A 85 -14.43 -16.99 -0.65
CA ARG A 85 -14.32 -16.16 -1.85
C ARG A 85 -14.49 -14.68 -1.51
N ARG A 86 -15.50 -14.32 -0.72
CA ARG A 86 -15.70 -12.93 -0.27
C ARG A 86 -14.52 -12.38 0.51
N ALA A 87 -13.87 -13.20 1.33
CA ALA A 87 -12.71 -12.77 2.09
C ALA A 87 -11.51 -12.44 1.19
N TYR A 88 -11.22 -13.30 0.20
CA TYR A 88 -10.21 -12.98 -0.81
C TYR A 88 -10.58 -11.75 -1.66
N GLU A 89 -11.83 -11.63 -2.11
CA GLU A 89 -12.30 -10.49 -2.89
C GLU A 89 -12.14 -9.17 -2.11
N SER A 90 -12.53 -9.16 -0.83
CA SER A 90 -12.36 -7.99 0.05
C SER A 90 -10.88 -7.66 0.27
N TRP A 91 -10.03 -8.67 0.48
CA TRP A 91 -8.60 -8.48 0.61
C TRP A 91 -7.95 -7.91 -0.67
N ILE A 92 -8.35 -8.41 -1.85
CA ILE A 92 -7.90 -7.90 -3.15
C ILE A 92 -8.30 -6.44 -3.33
N GLU A 93 -9.55 -6.10 -3.02
CA GLU A 93 -10.08 -4.74 -3.14
C GLU A 93 -9.29 -3.76 -2.26
N ARG A 94 -9.12 -4.09 -0.97
CA ARG A 94 -8.34 -3.28 -0.03
C ARG A 94 -6.89 -3.13 -0.46
N THR A 95 -6.26 -4.22 -0.90
CA THR A 95 -4.87 -4.18 -1.40
C THR A 95 -4.74 -3.30 -2.65
N ASN A 96 -5.72 -3.34 -3.56
CA ASN A 96 -5.72 -2.48 -4.73
C ASN A 96 -5.95 -1.00 -4.38
N SER A 97 -6.75 -0.70 -3.34
CA SER A 97 -6.93 0.65 -2.81
C SER A 97 -5.61 1.20 -2.25
N VAL A 98 -4.94 0.46 -1.37
CA VAL A 98 -3.64 0.85 -0.80
C VAL A 98 -2.56 0.99 -1.87
N ARG A 99 -2.57 0.13 -2.91
CA ARG A 99 -1.67 0.28 -4.06
C ARG A 99 -1.86 1.62 -4.76
N GLN A 100 -3.09 2.06 -4.97
CA GLN A 100 -3.38 3.37 -5.59
C GLN A 100 -2.92 4.51 -4.69
N GLN A 101 -3.19 4.42 -3.39
CA GLN A 101 -2.71 5.39 -2.41
C GLN A 101 -1.18 5.48 -2.42
N ARG A 102 -0.48 4.34 -2.38
CA ARG A 102 0.99 4.28 -2.47
C ARG A 102 1.52 4.95 -3.73
N ASN A 103 0.90 4.69 -4.88
CA ASN A 103 1.30 5.32 -6.14
C ASN A 103 1.23 6.85 -6.04
N ASN A 104 0.17 7.39 -5.44
CA ASN A 104 0.06 8.83 -5.21
C ASN A 104 1.16 9.34 -4.26
N LEU A 105 1.42 8.62 -3.17
CA LEU A 105 2.43 8.99 -2.18
C LEU A 105 3.86 8.98 -2.74
N VAL A 106 4.16 8.09 -3.70
CA VAL A 106 5.50 7.95 -4.29
C VAL A 106 5.73 8.88 -5.48
N HIS A 107 4.70 9.20 -6.26
CA HIS A 107 4.84 9.98 -7.49
C HIS A 107 4.60 11.49 -7.32
N GLY A 108 4.25 11.95 -6.13
CA GLY A 108 4.07 13.37 -5.85
C GLY A 108 5.32 14.05 -5.31
N ARG A 109 5.26 15.39 -5.26
CA ARG A 109 6.29 16.25 -4.65
C ARG A 109 5.86 16.58 -3.22
N TRP A 110 6.77 16.37 -2.28
CA TRP A 110 6.50 16.59 -0.87
C TRP A 110 6.91 17.99 -0.39
N GLY A 111 6.15 18.53 0.54
CA GLY A 111 6.43 19.77 1.26
C GLY A 111 5.77 19.75 2.64
N VAL A 112 5.97 20.80 3.43
CA VAL A 112 5.42 20.91 4.79
C VAL A 112 4.68 22.22 4.94
N GLU A 113 3.46 22.14 5.46
CA GLU A 113 2.65 23.26 5.89
C GLU A 113 2.63 23.29 7.44
N ALA A 114 3.67 23.93 7.99
CA ALA A 114 3.95 23.92 9.43
C ALA A 114 2.87 24.65 10.25
N HIS A 115 2.17 25.64 9.67
CA HIS A 115 1.10 26.33 10.38
C HIS A 115 -0.10 25.43 10.64
N LYS A 116 -0.38 24.49 9.72
CA LYS A 116 -1.50 23.55 9.83
C LYS A 116 -1.11 22.20 10.44
N ASN A 117 0.16 21.98 10.77
CA ASN A 117 0.67 20.67 11.17
C ASN A 117 0.49 19.58 10.09
N LYS A 118 0.66 19.95 8.82
CA LYS A 118 0.39 19.05 7.69
C LYS A 118 1.64 18.87 6.84
N VAL A 119 1.77 17.68 6.27
CA VAL A 119 2.66 17.44 5.13
C VAL A 119 1.85 17.43 3.86
N VAL A 120 2.41 17.98 2.80
CA VAL A 120 1.69 18.25 1.55
C VAL A 120 2.29 17.41 0.46
N ASN A 121 1.44 16.70 -0.28
CA ASN A 121 1.82 15.96 -1.46
C ASN A 121 1.17 16.59 -2.70
N VAL A 122 1.99 17.02 -3.66
CA VAL A 122 1.52 17.64 -4.90
C VAL A 122 1.69 16.68 -6.06
N LEU A 123 0.56 16.25 -6.64
CA LEU A 123 0.51 15.38 -7.81
C LEU A 123 0.41 16.21 -9.10
N GLY A 124 0.99 15.70 -10.18
CA GLY A 124 0.96 16.35 -11.50
C GLY A 124 2.10 17.34 -11.73
N LEU A 125 2.31 17.77 -12.97
CA LEU A 125 3.40 18.70 -13.33
C LEU A 125 3.08 20.14 -12.91
N PRO A 126 4.08 20.95 -12.49
CA PRO A 126 3.88 22.36 -12.11
C PRO A 126 3.18 23.22 -13.18
N THR A 127 3.28 22.84 -14.44
CA THR A 127 2.70 23.53 -15.60
C THR A 127 1.30 23.04 -15.99
N SER A 128 0.75 22.06 -15.29
CA SER A 128 -0.57 21.49 -15.56
C SER A 128 -1.64 22.08 -14.64
N ASN A 129 -2.81 22.38 -15.22
CA ASN A 129 -4.01 22.78 -14.48
C ASN A 129 -4.65 21.60 -13.70
N ALA A 130 -4.18 20.37 -13.93
CA ALA A 130 -4.67 19.16 -13.25
C ALA A 130 -3.87 18.81 -11.98
N GLN A 131 -3.06 19.75 -11.46
CA GLN A 131 -2.37 19.52 -10.20
C GLN A 131 -3.35 19.30 -9.06
N GLN A 132 -3.02 18.34 -8.21
CA GLN A 132 -3.78 18.04 -7.01
C GLN A 132 -2.87 18.19 -5.81
N VAL A 133 -3.35 18.94 -4.82
CA VAL A 133 -2.68 19.11 -3.53
C VAL A 133 -3.43 18.29 -2.52
N ILE A 134 -2.72 17.36 -1.86
CA ILE A 134 -3.27 16.52 -0.80
C ILE A 134 -2.49 16.83 0.47
N GLU A 135 -3.21 17.18 1.54
CA GLU A 135 -2.63 17.44 2.86
C GLU A 135 -2.82 16.20 3.73
N TYR A 136 -1.75 15.74 4.38
CA TYR A 136 -1.76 14.61 5.30
C TYR A 136 -1.31 15.04 6.71
N THR A 137 -1.94 14.49 7.74
CA THR A 137 -1.32 14.39 9.06
C THR A 137 -0.34 13.22 9.11
N LEU A 138 0.51 13.18 10.14
CA LEU A 138 1.37 12.03 10.39
C LEU A 138 0.56 10.77 10.73
N GLU A 139 -0.58 10.92 11.40
CA GLU A 139 -1.49 9.82 11.72
C GLU A 139 -2.09 9.21 10.45
N GLU A 140 -2.48 10.04 9.47
CA GLU A 140 -2.99 9.56 8.18
C GLU A 140 -1.93 8.74 7.43
N LEU A 141 -0.65 9.14 7.48
CA LEU A 141 0.45 8.35 6.91
C LEU A 141 0.76 7.08 7.72
N ALA A 142 0.60 7.12 9.04
CA ALA A 142 0.78 5.96 9.91
C ALA A 142 -0.30 4.90 9.67
N GLU A 143 -1.55 5.30 9.41
CA GLU A 143 -2.64 4.38 9.11
C GLU A 143 -2.41 3.62 7.79
N VAL A 144 -1.74 4.23 6.78
CA VAL A 144 -1.34 3.49 5.56
C VAL A 144 -0.39 2.33 5.88
N ASN A 145 0.61 2.59 6.74
CA ASN A 145 1.54 1.56 7.19
C ASN A 145 0.85 0.44 7.97
N LYS A 146 -0.11 0.81 8.82
CA LYS A 146 -0.91 -0.14 9.60
C LYS A 146 -1.78 -1.00 8.69
N GLU A 147 -2.47 -0.42 7.72
CA GLU A 147 -3.27 -1.16 6.74
C GLU A 147 -2.40 -2.16 5.95
N LEU A 148 -1.21 -1.76 5.50
CA LEU A 148 -0.28 -2.68 4.82
C LEU A 148 0.09 -3.88 5.70
N ARG A 149 0.34 -3.67 7.00
CA ARG A 149 0.65 -4.75 7.95
C ARG A 149 -0.57 -5.64 8.22
N GLU A 150 -1.75 -5.06 8.29
CA GLU A 150 -3.00 -5.80 8.45
C GLU A 150 -3.28 -6.68 7.24
N LEU A 151 -3.15 -6.14 6.02
CA LEU A 151 -3.28 -6.89 4.78
C LEU A 151 -2.27 -8.04 4.70
N LEU A 152 -1.02 -7.82 5.14
CA LEU A 152 -0.02 -8.88 5.17
C LEU A 152 -0.43 -10.04 6.10
N ARG A 153 -0.89 -9.72 7.31
CA ARG A 153 -1.38 -10.72 8.28
C ARG A 153 -2.63 -11.43 7.78
N GLU A 154 -3.53 -10.71 7.13
CA GLU A 154 -4.75 -11.26 6.57
C GLU A 154 -4.46 -12.22 5.42
N LEU A 155 -3.51 -11.90 4.54
CA LEU A 155 -3.08 -12.81 3.48
C LEU A 155 -2.55 -14.13 4.06
N SER A 156 -1.71 -14.06 5.09
CA SER A 156 -1.24 -15.27 5.78
C SER A 156 -2.40 -16.12 6.30
N ARG A 157 -3.37 -15.49 6.99
CA ARG A 157 -4.55 -16.20 7.51
C ARG A 157 -5.38 -16.83 6.39
N LEU A 158 -5.55 -16.12 5.27
CA LEU A 158 -6.28 -16.63 4.11
C LEU A 158 -5.60 -17.87 3.54
N MET A 159 -4.27 -17.86 3.42
CA MET A 159 -3.51 -19.03 2.94
C MET A 159 -3.55 -20.20 3.92
N ASP A 160 -3.50 -19.94 5.22
CA ASP A 160 -3.53 -20.99 6.25
C ASP A 160 -4.90 -21.68 6.33
N HIS A 161 -5.98 -20.91 6.23
CA HIS A 161 -7.34 -21.44 6.40
C HIS A 161 -7.96 -21.92 5.08
N TRP A 162 -7.64 -21.23 3.97
CA TRP A 162 -8.22 -21.44 2.65
C TRP A 162 -7.15 -21.38 1.55
N PRO A 163 -6.24 -22.37 1.51
CA PRO A 163 -5.26 -22.47 0.43
C PRO A 163 -5.99 -22.59 -0.92
N LEU A 164 -5.41 -21.97 -1.95
CA LEU A 164 -5.95 -21.93 -3.31
C LEU A 164 -5.41 -23.09 -4.15
#